data_AF-A0A942JHI9-F1
#
_entry.id   AF-A0A942JHI9-F1
#
_cell.length_a   1.000
_cell.length_b   1.000
_cell.length_c   1.000
_cell.angle_alpha   90.00
_cell.angle_beta   90.00
_cell.angle_gamma   90.00
#
_symmetry.space_group_name_H-M   'P 1'
#
loop_
_entity.id
_entity.type
_entity.pdbx_description
1 polymer ?
#
loop_
_entity_poly.entity_id
_entity_poly.type
_entity_poly.pdbx_seq_one_letter_code
_entity_poly.pdbx_strand_id
1 'polypeptide(L)' 'FSVISNAYEHQSIIITSNLELGRWNEMFGDDRLTHALIDRLVHHSHILAFSGESYRYKEALGRKQPRYQ' A
#
# COMPACT_ATOMS: atom_id res chain seq x y z
N PHE A 1 -8.12 12.79 -0.96
CA PHE A 1 -9.54 12.64 -0.58
C PHE A 1 -10.45 12.38 -1.78
N SER A 2 -10.60 13.34 -2.71
CA SER A 2 -11.64 13.28 -3.77
C SER A 2 -11.64 12.02 -4.64
N VAL A 3 -10.47 11.46 -4.98
CA VAL A 3 -10.38 10.21 -5.77
C VAL A 3 -11.10 9.06 -5.07
N ILE A 4 -10.84 8.88 -3.77
CA ILE A 4 -11.43 7.79 -3.00
C ILE A 4 -12.90 8.04 -2.77
N SER A 5 -13.29 9.28 -2.47
CA SER A 5 -14.69 9.64 -2.27
C SER A 5 -15.55 9.43 -3.52
N ASN A 6 -15.02 9.74 -4.70
CA ASN A 6 -15.74 9.56 -5.97
C ASN A 6 -15.86 8.08 -6.38
N ALA A 7 -14.88 7.26 -6.01
CA ALA A 7 -14.88 5.83 -6.34
C ALA A 7 -15.64 4.98 -5.32
N TYR A 8 -15.78 5.44 -4.08
CA TYR A 8 -16.51 4.75 -3.02
C TYR A 8 -17.91 4.36 -3.50
N GLU A 9 -18.22 3.06 -3.49
CA GLU A 9 -19.48 2.46 -4.01
C GLU A 9 -19.76 2.63 -5.52
N HIS A 10 -18.82 3.19 -6.29
CA HIS A 10 -18.99 3.42 -7.74
C HIS A 10 -17.95 2.71 -8.60
N GLN A 11 -16.74 2.49 -8.10
CA GLN A 11 -15.62 1.90 -8.85
C GLN A 11 -14.67 1.11 -7.94
N SER A 12 -14.08 0.04 -8.47
CA SER A 12 -13.04 -0.72 -7.77
C SER A 12 -11.70 0.02 -7.82
N ILE A 13 -10.99 0.09 -6.69
CA ILE A 13 -9.64 0.64 -6.59
C ILE A 13 -8.70 -0.42 -6.00
N ILE A 14 -7.49 -0.53 -6.56
CA ILE A 14 -6.37 -1.26 -5.95
C ILE A 14 -5.39 -0.22 -5.41
N ILE A 15 -5.04 -0.34 -4.13
CA ILE A 15 -4.04 0.50 -3.47
C ILE A 15 -2.94 -0.40 -2.93
N THR A 16 -1.68 0.00 -3.14
CA THR A 16 -0.52 -0.63 -2.52
C THR A 16 0.15 0.39 -1.60
N SER A 17 0.51 -0.03 -0.41
CA SER A 17 1.21 0.81 0.56
C SER A 17 2.25 -0.03 1.29
N ASN A 18 3.41 0.57 1.55
CA ASN A 18 4.42 0.03 2.46
C ASN A 18 4.19 0.46 3.91
N LEU A 19 3.13 1.22 4.19
CA LEU A 19 2.72 1.64 5.52
C LEU A 19 1.42 0.94 5.92
N GLU A 20 1.37 0.50 7.17
CA GLU A 20 0.15 0.05 7.81
C GLU A 20 -0.90 1.17 7.84
N LEU A 21 -2.19 0.83 7.75
CA LEU A 21 -3.29 1.81 7.68
C LEU A 21 -3.26 2.82 8.84
N GLY A 22 -2.93 2.38 10.06
CA GLY A 22 -2.83 3.27 11.23
C GLY A 22 -1.74 4.34 11.13
N ARG A 23 -0.77 4.16 10.24
CA ARG A 23 0.33 5.11 9.99
C ARG A 23 0.04 6.09 8.86
N TRP A 24 -1.11 5.99 8.20
CA TRP A 24 -1.43 6.87 7.07
C TRP A 24 -1.64 8.32 7.50
N ASN A 25 -1.89 8.59 8.79
CA ASN A 25 -1.93 9.95 9.33
C ASN A 25 -0.61 10.70 9.06
N GLU A 26 0.53 9.99 9.04
CA GLU A 26 1.86 10.55 8.70
C GLU A 26 1.91 11.10 7.26
N MET A 27 1.10 10.56 6.36
CA MET A 27 1.07 10.93 4.94
C MET A 27 0.06 12.02 4.61
N PHE A 28 -1.10 12.01 5.28
CA PHE A 28 -2.21 12.91 4.96
C PHE A 28 -2.29 14.13 5.88
N GLY A 29 -1.62 14.13 7.04
CA GLY A 29 -1.44 15.29 7.92
C GLY A 29 -2.68 15.77 8.68
N ASP A 30 -3.88 15.26 8.34
CA ASP A 30 -5.13 15.51 9.05
C ASP A 30 -5.75 14.18 9.49
N ASP A 31 -5.78 13.94 10.80
CA ASP A 31 -6.28 12.71 11.39
C ASP A 31 -7.76 12.44 11.06
N ARG A 32 -8.60 13.48 11.03
CA ARG A 32 -10.04 13.33 10.76
C ARG A 32 -10.27 12.94 9.32
N LEU A 33 -9.59 13.61 8.39
CA LEU A 33 -9.70 13.31 6.97
C LEU A 33 -9.15 11.92 6.67
N THR A 34 -8.04 11.54 7.33
CA THR A 34 -7.43 10.22 7.16
C THR A 34 -8.34 9.11 7.65
N HIS A 35 -8.93 9.24 8.84
CA HIS A 35 -9.89 8.26 9.36
C HIS A 35 -11.09 8.12 8.42
N ALA A 36 -11.67 9.23 7.95
CA ALA A 36 -12.80 9.19 7.02
C ALA A 36 -12.43 8.56 5.66
N LEU A 37 -11.18 8.70 5.23
CA LEU A 37 -10.67 8.09 4.00
C LEU A 37 -10.45 6.58 4.17
N ILE A 38 -9.84 6.16 5.28
CA ILE A 38 -9.62 4.76 5.61
C ILE A 38 -10.97 4.05 5.75
N ASP A 39 -11.91 4.64 6.48
CA ASP A 39 -13.27 4.11 6.69
C ASP A 39 -13.94 3.72 5.36
N ARG A 40 -13.95 4.64 4.38
CA ARG A 40 -14.49 4.39 3.04
C ARG A 40 -13.74 3.29 2.29
N LEU A 41 -12.42 3.21 2.42
CA LEU A 41 -11.62 2.16 1.76
C LEU A 41 -11.86 0.78 2.37
N VAL A 42 -11.97 0.67 3.69
CA VAL A 42 -12.07 -0.62 4.37
C VAL A 42 -13.48 -1.22 4.34
N HIS A 43 -14.51 -0.38 4.18
CA HIS A 43 -15.90 -0.84 4.21
C HIS A 43 -16.22 -1.96 3.20
N HIS A 44 -15.64 -1.90 1.99
CA HIS A 44 -15.84 -2.89 0.93
C HIS A 44 -14.51 -3.34 0.30
N SER A 45 -13.49 -3.68 1.10
CA SER A 45 -12.20 -4.13 0.57
C SER A 45 -11.70 -5.44 1.16
N HIS A 46 -10.71 -5.99 0.46
CA HIS A 46 -9.89 -7.09 0.92
C HIS A 46 -8.48 -6.58 1.23
N ILE A 47 -8.06 -6.70 2.48
CA ILE A 47 -6.73 -6.29 2.91
C ILE A 47 -5.77 -7.46 2.76
N LEU A 48 -4.79 -7.30 1.86
CA LEU A 48 -3.74 -8.29 1.64
C LEU A 48 -2.45 -7.80 2.29
N ALA A 49 -2.02 -8.48 3.36
CA ALA A 49 -0.74 -8.23 4.00
C ALA A 49 0.37 -9.01 3.30
N PHE A 50 1.37 -8.30 2.79
CA PHE A 50 2.54 -8.90 2.15
C PHE A 50 3.73 -8.86 3.10
N SER A 51 4.43 -9.98 3.22
CA SER A 51 5.65 -10.10 4.01
C SER A 51 6.72 -10.85 3.21
N GLY A 52 7.97 -10.73 3.66
CA GLY A 52 9.11 -11.39 3.03
C GLY A 52 10.13 -10.40 2.46
N GLU A 53 11.22 -10.96 1.95
CA GLU A 53 12.33 -10.18 1.41
C GLU A 53 11.98 -9.50 0.08
N SER A 54 12.56 -8.31 -0.12
CA SER A 54 12.44 -7.58 -1.39
C SER A 54 12.95 -8.43 -2.56
N TYR A 55 12.08 -8.67 -3.55
CA TYR A 55 12.47 -9.32 -4.81
C TYR A 55 13.64 -8.61 -5.48
N ARG A 56 13.62 -7.26 -5.50
CA ARG A 56 14.72 -6.44 -6.04
C ARG A 56 16.06 -6.69 -5.33
N TYR A 57 16.02 -6.94 -4.02
CA TYR A 57 17.21 -7.24 -3.23
C TYR A 57 17.77 -8.63 -3.58
N LYS A 58 16.91 -9.64 -3.70
CA LYS A 58 17.31 -10.98 -4.16
C LYS A 58 17.97 -10.95 -5.54
N GLU A 59 17.39 -10.21 -6.48
CA GLU A 59 17.96 -10.05 -7.83
C GLU A 59 19.33 -9.34 -7.79
N ALA A 60 19.47 -8.30 -6.95
CA ALA A 60 20.74 -7.59 -6.78
C ALA A 60 21.84 -8.49 -6.19
N LEU A 61 21.52 -9.38 -5.25
CA LEU A 61 22.43 -10.38 -4.71
C LEU A 61 22.79 -11.44 -5.76
N GLY A 62 21.83 -11.91 -6.55
CA GLY A 62 22.07 -12.87 -7.64
C GLY A 62 23.01 -12.34 -8.72
N ARG A 63 22.99 -11.04 -9.00
CA ARG A 63 23.94 -10.37 -9.92
C ARG A 63 25.36 -10.25 -9.36
N LYS A 64 25.55 -10.35 -8.03
CA LYS A 64 26.86 -10.23 -7.37
C LYS A 64 27.68 -11.52 -7.32
N GLN A 65 27.14 -12.67 -7.73
CA GLN A 65 27.98 -13.86 -7.96
C GLN A 65 28.61 -13.74 -9.35
N PRO A 66 29.92 -13.41 -9.48
CA PRO A 66 30.60 -13.59 -10.77
C PRO A 66 30.45 -15.05 -11.14
N ARG A 67 29.86 -15.28 -12.31
CA ARG A 67 29.68 -16.59 -12.91
C ARG A 67 31.07 -17.10 -13.31
N TYR A 68 31.84 -17.59 -12.34
CA TYR A 68 33.05 -18.35 -12.62
C TYR A 68 32.60 -19.66 -13.28
N GLN A 69 32.68 -19.66 -14.61
CA GLN A 69 32.81 -20.87 -15.43
C GLN A 69 34.26 -21.35 -15.35
#